data_AF-A0A9J6ZI66-F1
#
_entry.id   AF-A0A9J6ZI66-F1
#
_cell.length_a   1.000
_cell.length_b   1.000
_cell.length_c   1.000
_cell.angle_alpha   90.00
_cell.angle_beta   90.00
_cell.angle_gamma   90.00
#
_symmetry.space_group_name_H-M   'P 1'
#
loop_
_entity.id
_entity.type
_entity.pdbx_description
1 polymer ?
#
loop_
_entity_poly.entity_id
_entity_poly.type
_entity_poly.pdbx_seq_one_letter_code
_entity_poly.pdbx_strand_id
1 'polypeptide(L)'
;MKEHYSIYSFARKVGMGLGAAVASYSLGWVGFVSGAKSQTAEVTNGVLKMYTGMPILAFALIIIGVGFIYNLNAKKTNEMYAVLKERRAAQSHEAKV
;
A
#
# COMPACT_ATOMS: atom_id res chain seq x y z
N MET A 1 -2.38 22.47 -1.23
CA MET A 1 -1.88 21.36 -2.09
C MET A 1 -0.64 20.65 -1.55
N LYS A 2 0.28 21.32 -0.82
CA LYS A 2 1.53 20.69 -0.32
C LYS A 2 1.35 19.74 0.89
N GLU A 3 0.43 20.03 1.81
CA GLU A 3 0.22 19.23 3.04
C GLU A 3 -0.19 17.77 2.78
N HIS A 4 -1.10 17.53 1.83
CA HIS A 4 -1.63 16.19 1.54
C HIS A 4 -0.60 15.28 0.84
N TYR A 5 0.32 15.87 0.08
CA TYR A 5 1.36 15.11 -0.62
C TYR A 5 2.47 14.63 0.33
N SER A 6 2.74 15.38 1.40
CA SER A 6 3.77 15.06 2.38
C SER A 6 3.49 13.72 3.07
N ILE A 7 2.30 13.55 3.64
CA ILE A 7 1.88 12.30 4.32
C ILE A 7 1.89 11.10 3.38
N TYR A 8 1.39 11.26 2.15
CA TYR A 8 1.43 10.20 1.15
C TYR A 8 2.86 9.77 0.82
N SER A 9 3.75 10.76 0.58
CA SER A 9 5.16 10.49 0.27
C SER A 9 5.91 9.87 1.46
N PHE A 10 5.60 10.30 2.68
CA PHE A 10 6.16 9.75 3.91
C PHE A 10 5.74 8.29 4.11
N ALA A 11 4.43 8.00 4.04
CA ALA A 11 3.90 6.66 4.18
C ALA A 11 4.53 5.70 3.15
N ARG A 12 4.71 6.17 1.90
CA ARG A 12 5.38 5.39 0.87
C ARG A 12 6.85 5.10 1.20
N LYS A 13 7.60 6.09 1.70
CA LYS A 13 9.01 5.89 2.11
C LYS A 13 9.13 4.89 3.27
N VAL A 14 8.25 4.99 4.26
CA VAL A 14 8.19 4.03 5.37
C VAL A 14 7.88 2.63 4.84
N GLY A 15 6.86 2.49 3.99
CA GLY A 15 6.50 1.21 3.38
C GLY A 15 7.64 0.61 2.53
N MET A 16 8.36 1.42 1.77
CA MET A 16 9.53 0.97 1.00
C MET A 16 10.67 0.50 1.92
N GLY A 17 10.95 1.22 3.01
CA GLY A 17 11.97 0.83 3.98
C GLY A 17 11.62 -0.49 4.69
N LEU A 18 10.38 -0.63 5.14
CA LEU A 18 9.89 -1.87 5.75
C LEU A 18 9.90 -3.03 4.75
N GLY A 19 9.46 -2.79 3.50
CA GLY A 19 9.48 -3.79 2.44
C GLY A 19 10.89 -4.26 2.10
N ALA A 20 11.86 -3.34 2.02
CA ALA A 20 13.26 -3.66 1.81
C ALA A 20 13.83 -4.50 2.97
N ALA A 21 13.51 -4.14 4.22
CA ALA A 21 13.94 -4.93 5.38
C ALA A 21 13.37 -6.36 5.34
N VAL A 22 12.07 -6.51 5.09
CA VAL A 22 11.42 -7.83 4.96
C VAL A 22 12.07 -8.64 3.83
N ALA A 23 12.30 -8.04 2.67
CA ALA A 23 12.96 -8.70 1.56
C ALA A 23 14.39 -9.15 1.93
N SER A 24 15.16 -8.35 2.65
CA SER A 24 16.49 -8.73 3.12
C SER A 24 16.46 -9.91 4.10
N TYR A 25 15.58 -9.88 5.10
CA TYR A 25 15.45 -10.97 6.08
C TYR A 25 14.95 -12.27 5.46
N SER A 26 14.13 -12.16 4.41
CA SER A 26 13.52 -13.31 3.76
C SER A 26 14.55 -14.29 3.17
N LEU A 27 15.73 -13.79 2.74
CA LEU A 27 16.82 -14.64 2.26
C LEU A 27 17.29 -15.66 3.32
N GLY A 28 17.25 -15.27 4.59
CA GLY A 28 17.56 -16.18 5.70
C GLY A 28 16.54 -17.31 5.85
N TRP A 29 15.27 -17.07 5.54
CA TRP A 29 14.23 -18.11 5.59
C TRP A 29 14.35 -19.15 4.47
N VAL A 30 14.96 -18.79 3.35
CA VAL A 30 15.22 -19.70 2.23
C VAL A 30 16.52 -20.49 2.42
N GLY A 31 17.29 -20.21 3.49
CA GLY A 31 18.55 -20.89 3.77
C GLY A 31 19.71 -20.40 2.90
N PHE A 32 19.65 -19.16 2.43
CA PHE A 32 20.73 -18.55 1.65
C PHE A 32 22.03 -18.49 2.46
N VAL A 33 23.11 -19.06 1.91
CA VAL A 33 24.44 -19.06 2.56
C VAL A 33 25.33 -18.02 1.91
N SER A 34 25.65 -16.95 2.65
CA SER A 34 26.57 -15.91 2.17
C SER A 34 27.98 -16.48 1.97
N GLY A 35 28.59 -16.21 0.82
CA GLY A 35 29.97 -16.63 0.52
C GLY A 35 30.14 -18.08 0.04
N ALA A 36 29.07 -18.85 -0.12
CA ALA A 36 29.16 -20.18 -0.74
C ALA A 36 29.53 -20.07 -2.23
N LYS A 37 30.42 -20.95 -2.70
CA LYS A 37 30.87 -21.00 -4.11
C LYS A 37 29.71 -21.29 -5.09
N SER A 38 28.69 -22.02 -4.63
CA SER A 38 27.44 -22.27 -5.36
C SER A 38 26.31 -22.48 -4.36
N GLN A 39 25.12 -21.95 -4.66
CA GLN A 39 23.91 -22.21 -3.89
C GLN A 39 23.28 -23.53 -4.34
N THR A 40 22.48 -24.19 -3.49
CA THR A 40 21.75 -25.40 -3.90
C THR A 40 20.60 -25.04 -4.85
N ALA A 41 20.15 -26.02 -5.62
CA ALA A 41 18.99 -25.86 -6.50
C ALA A 41 17.72 -25.53 -5.69
N GLU A 42 17.60 -26.03 -4.46
CA GLU A 42 16.47 -25.71 -3.58
C GLU A 42 16.47 -24.24 -3.14
N VAL A 43 17.62 -23.69 -2.75
CA VAL A 43 17.73 -22.26 -2.37
C VAL A 43 17.37 -21.37 -3.55
N THR A 44 17.89 -21.68 -4.74
CA THR A 44 17.58 -20.93 -5.97
C THR A 44 16.09 -20.95 -6.30
N ASN A 45 15.46 -22.13 -6.27
CA ASN A 45 14.02 -22.26 -6.48
C ASN A 45 13.21 -21.58 -5.38
N GLY A 46 13.68 -21.60 -4.14
CA GLY A 46 13.06 -20.91 -3.02
C GLY A 46 13.06 -19.39 -3.19
N VAL A 47 14.18 -18.81 -3.64
CA VAL A 47 14.28 -17.36 -3.91
C VAL A 47 13.34 -16.96 -5.04
N LEU A 48 13.26 -17.74 -6.12
CA LEU A 48 12.35 -17.47 -7.23
C LEU A 48 10.88 -17.54 -6.80
N LYS A 49 10.51 -18.56 -6.02
CA LYS A 49 9.16 -18.69 -5.44
C LYS A 49 8.83 -17.53 -4.51
N MET A 50 9.80 -17.06 -3.73
CA MET A 50 9.59 -15.94 -2.83
C MET A 50 9.49 -14.59 -3.57
N TYR A 51 10.32 -14.39 -4.60
CA TYR A 51 10.26 -13.22 -5.47
C TYR A 51 8.89 -13.07 -6.16
N THR A 52 8.30 -14.20 -6.56
CA THR A 52 6.97 -14.23 -7.19
C THR A 52 5.82 -14.22 -6.18
N GLY A 53 6.00 -14.88 -5.03
CA GLY A 53 4.99 -14.95 -3.97
C GLY A 53 4.85 -13.67 -3.15
N MET A 54 5.93 -12.93 -2.94
CA MET A 54 5.90 -11.70 -2.12
C MET A 54 4.98 -10.61 -2.70
N PRO A 55 5.00 -10.31 -4.00
CA PRO A 55 4.03 -9.40 -4.61
C PRO A 55 2.58 -9.87 -4.44
N ILE A 56 2.31 -11.17 -4.61
CA ILE A 56 0.95 -11.75 -4.45
C ILE A 56 0.45 -11.52 -3.02
N LEU A 57 1.29 -11.80 -2.03
CA LEU A 57 0.96 -11.60 -0.62
C LEU A 57 0.72 -10.11 -0.31
N ALA A 58 1.55 -9.23 -0.85
CA ALA A 58 1.40 -7.78 -0.68
C ALA A 58 0.08 -7.27 -1.26
N PHE A 59 -0.32 -7.72 -2.46
CA PHE A 59 -1.61 -7.35 -3.05
C PHE A 59 -2.79 -7.89 -2.25
N ALA A 60 -2.71 -9.13 -1.75
CA ALA A 60 -3.75 -9.69 -0.88
C ALA A 60 -3.93 -8.85 0.39
N LEU A 61 -2.83 -8.44 1.05
CA LEU A 61 -2.87 -7.57 2.21
C LEU A 61 -3.48 -6.19 1.90
N ILE A 62 -3.17 -5.61 0.72
CA ILE A 62 -3.77 -4.35 0.29
C ILE A 62 -5.28 -4.50 0.11
N ILE A 63 -5.74 -5.56 -0.55
CA ILE A 63 -7.18 -5.82 -0.78
C ILE A 63 -7.91 -5.95 0.56
N ILE A 64 -7.36 -6.72 1.49
CA ILE A 64 -7.90 -6.89 2.84
C ILE A 64 -7.92 -5.54 3.56
N GLY A 65 -6.81 -4.79 3.53
CA GLY A 65 -6.70 -3.48 4.16
C GLY A 65 -7.71 -2.47 3.64
N VAL A 66 -7.89 -2.40 2.31
CA VAL A 66 -8.92 -1.54 1.69
C VAL A 66 -10.31 -2.00 2.10
N GLY A 67 -10.61 -3.30 2.05
CA GLY A 67 -11.92 -3.84 2.43
C GLY A 67 -12.32 -3.56 3.89
N PHE A 68 -11.37 -3.66 4.82
CA PHE A 68 -11.63 -3.45 6.26
C PHE A 68 -11.53 -1.99 6.70
N ILE A 69 -10.48 -1.26 6.29
CA ILE A 69 -10.22 0.11 6.76
C ILE A 69 -11.07 1.12 5.98
N TYR A 70 -11.15 0.95 4.66
CA TYR A 70 -11.98 1.74 3.76
C TYR A 70 -13.19 0.91 3.35
N ASN A 71 -14.00 0.50 4.32
CA ASN A 71 -15.32 -0.04 4.01
C ASN A 71 -16.10 1.04 3.25
N LEU A 72 -16.07 0.93 1.91
CA LEU A 72 -16.70 1.81 0.93
C LEU A 72 -18.21 1.59 0.99
N ASN A 73 -18.80 1.82 2.16
CA ASN A 73 -20.23 1.81 2.29
C ASN A 73 -20.75 3.04 1.54
N ALA A 74 -21.54 2.79 0.50
CA ALA A 74 -22.14 3.81 -0.36
C ALA A 74 -22.82 4.94 0.44
N LYS A 75 -23.28 4.65 1.66
CA LYS A 75 -23.85 5.62 2.59
C LYS A 75 -22.90 6.79 2.91
N LYS A 76 -21.65 6.53 3.31
CA LYS A 76 -20.67 7.58 3.65
C LYS A 76 -20.31 8.43 2.44
N THR A 77 -20.20 7.79 1.27
CA THR A 77 -19.93 8.46 0.01
C THR A 77 -21.10 9.38 -0.38
N ASN A 78 -22.34 8.93 -0.22
CA ASN A 78 -23.53 9.73 -0.51
C ASN A 78 -23.69 10.91 0.45
N GLU A 79 -23.43 10.71 1.75
CA GLU A 79 -23.41 11.80 2.74
C GLU A 79 -22.35 12.85 2.38
N MET A 80 -21.14 12.43 1.99
CA MET A 80 -20.10 13.36 1.52
C MET A 80 -20.55 14.14 0.27
N TYR A 81 -21.18 13.48 -0.70
CA TYR A 81 -21.71 14.16 -1.90
C TYR A 81 -22.82 15.16 -1.58
N ALA A 82 -23.71 14.84 -0.63
CA ALA A 82 -24.76 15.76 -0.17
C ALA A 82 -24.16 17.04 0.43
N VAL A 83 -23.21 16.90 1.37
CA VAL A 83 -22.50 18.03 1.98
C VAL A 83 -21.76 18.89 0.95
N LEU A 84 -21.11 18.26 -0.04
CA LEU A 84 -20.43 18.98 -1.12
C LEU A 84 -21.40 19.74 -2.02
N LYS A 85 -22.60 19.20 -2.26
CA LYS A 85 -23.63 19.88 -3.06
C LYS A 85 -24.17 21.12 -2.34
N GLU A 86 -24.43 21.02 -1.04
CA GLU A 86 -24.86 22.16 -0.21
C GLU A 86 -23.82 23.28 -0.19
N ARG A 87 -22.54 22.94 0.01
CA ARG A 87 -21.45 23.93 0.02
C ARG A 87 -21.29 24.65 -1.32
N ARG A 88 -21.45 23.94 -2.45
CA ARG A 88 -21.40 24.54 -3.79
C ARG A 88 -22.58 25.47 -4.04
N ALA A 89 -23.78 25.11 -3.55
CA ALA A 89 -24.96 25.96 -3.65
C ALA A 89 -24.79 27.26 -2.83
N ALA A 90 -24.28 27.17 -1.60
CA ALA A 90 -23.99 28.33 -0.75
C ALA A 90 -22.96 29.28 -1.38
N GLN A 91 -21.86 28.76 -1.91
CA GLN A 91 -20.83 29.56 -2.58
C GLN A 91 -21.32 30.24 -3.86
N SER A 92 -22.24 29.59 -4.60
CA SER A 92 -22.85 30.20 -5.79
C SER A 92 -23.83 31.34 -5.48
N HIS A 93 -24.38 31.36 -4.26
CA HIS A 93 -25.24 32.43 -3.78
C HIS A 93 -24.42 33.65 -3.33
N GLU A 94 -23.29 33.45 -2.66
CA GLU A 94 -22.38 34.51 -2.22
C GLU A 94 -21.66 35.22 -3.38
N ALA A 95 -21.40 34.52 -4.49
CA ALA A 95 -20.78 35.10 -5.69
C ALA A 95 -21.75 35.91 -6.58
N LYS A 96 -23.05 35.91 -6.25
CA LYS A 96 -24.12 36.61 -6.99
C LYS A 96 -24.73 37.80 -6.24
N VAL A 97 -24.26 38.07 -5.03
CA VAL A 97 -24.61 39.25 -4.21
C VAL A 97 -23.45 40.22 -4.26
#